data_AF-A0A176J8A3-F1
#
_entry.id   AF-A0A176J8A3-F1
#
_cell.length_a   1.000
_cell.length_b   1.000
_cell.length_c   1.000
_cell.angle_alpha   90.00
_cell.angle_beta   90.00
_cell.angle_gamma   90.00
#
_symmetry.space_group_name_H-M   'P 1'
#
loop_
_entity.id
_entity.type
_entity.pdbx_description
1 polymer ?
#
loop_
_entity_poly.entity_id
_entity_poly.type
_entity_poly.pdbx_seq_one_letter_code
_entity_poly.pdbx_strand_id
1 'polypeptide(L)'
;MNTEISLLILENTLIALLGAQNVYAFLILLTGSLVLDPCENGIHKEGSKRTGLEHVFLIVGVTLFGIGPYIYRKLNQHSWLIKKLIFMLFCIGLFIGSIILFAIIMSSVKYVLTVFS
;
A
#
# COMPACT_ATOMS: atom_id res chain seq x y z
N MET A 1 -10.98 -1.42 30.52
CA MET A 1 -11.40 -1.08 29.14
C MET A 1 -11.97 -2.35 28.54
N ASN A 2 -13.25 -2.38 28.13
CA ASN A 2 -13.89 -3.62 27.66
C ASN A 2 -13.11 -4.19 26.47
N THR A 3 -12.80 -5.49 26.50
CA THR A 3 -12.15 -6.24 25.42
C THR A 3 -12.87 -6.06 24.08
N GLU A 4 -14.19 -5.93 24.11
CA GLU A 4 -15.03 -5.61 22.96
C GLU A 4 -14.70 -4.27 22.31
N ILE A 5 -14.47 -3.22 23.12
CA ILE A 5 -14.11 -1.88 22.62
C ILE A 5 -12.71 -1.93 21.96
N SER A 6 -11.77 -2.65 22.57
CA SER A 6 -10.42 -2.82 22.01
C SER A 6 -10.43 -3.56 20.67
N LEU A 7 -11.25 -4.61 20.54
CA LEU A 7 -11.41 -5.35 19.28
C LEU A 7 -12.01 -4.48 18.17
N LEU A 8 -13.02 -3.66 18.51
CA LEU A 8 -13.67 -2.78 17.56
C LEU A 8 -12.73 -1.68 17.05
N ILE A 9 -11.90 -1.12 17.94
CA ILE A 9 -10.87 -0.14 17.55
C ILE A 9 -9.83 -0.80 16.62
N LEU A 10 -9.39 -2.02 16.95
CA LEU A 10 -8.42 -2.75 16.13
C LEU A 10 -8.97 -3.04 14.73
N GLU A 11 -10.20 -3.56 14.65
CA GLU A 11 -10.87 -3.88 13.40
C GLU A 11 -10.99 -2.64 12.50
N ASN A 12 -11.51 -1.53 13.03
CA ASN A 12 -11.65 -0.29 12.29
C ASN A 12 -10.30 0.28 11.83
N THR A 13 -9.26 0.15 12.66
CA THR A 13 -7.91 0.62 12.31
C THR A 13 -7.31 -0.22 11.18
N LEU A 14 -7.47 -1.54 11.21
CA LEU A 14 -6.99 -2.44 10.15
C LEU A 14 -7.73 -2.20 8.84
N ILE A 15 -9.06 -2.02 8.89
CA ILE A 15 -9.87 -1.69 7.70
C ILE A 15 -9.41 -0.35 7.13
N ALA A 16 -9.19 0.67 7.95
CA ALA A 16 -8.72 1.97 7.50
C ALA A 16 -7.33 1.88 6.83
N LEU A 17 -6.39 1.15 7.43
CA LEU A 17 -5.04 0.98 6.89
C LEU A 17 -5.02 0.20 5.58
N LEU A 18 -5.65 -0.98 5.54
CA LEU A 18 -5.71 -1.81 4.35
C LEU A 18 -6.56 -1.18 3.25
N GLY A 19 -7.65 -0.51 3.63
CA GLY A 19 -8.49 0.27 2.72
C GLY A 19 -7.70 1.41 2.08
N ALA A 20 -6.96 2.18 2.87
CA ALA A 20 -6.12 3.28 2.37
C ALA A 20 -5.07 2.79 1.36
N GLN A 21 -4.42 1.64 1.63
CA GLN A 21 -3.45 1.04 0.69
C GLN A 21 -4.11 0.64 -0.64
N ASN A 22 -5.31 0.03 -0.59
CA ASN A 22 -6.05 -0.34 -1.80
C ASN A 22 -6.51 0.89 -2.60
N VAL A 23 -7.04 1.91 -1.92
CA VAL A 23 -7.47 3.17 -2.55
C VAL A 23 -6.28 3.86 -3.21
N TYR A 24 -5.12 3.89 -2.57
CA TYR A 24 -3.92 4.49 -3.14
C TYR A 24 -3.39 3.72 -4.36
N ALA A 25 -3.37 2.38 -4.31
CA ALA A 25 -3.03 1.56 -5.47
C ALA A 25 -3.99 1.82 -6.66
N PHE A 26 -5.28 1.97 -6.38
CA PHE A 26 -6.29 2.29 -7.39
C PHE A 26 -6.11 3.71 -7.96
N LEU A 27 -5.73 4.69 -7.14
CA LEU A 27 -5.37 6.03 -7.60
C LEU A 27 -4.17 5.99 -8.55
N ILE A 28 -3.13 5.20 -8.26
CA ILE A 28 -1.99 5.02 -9.18
C ILE A 28 -2.45 4.38 -10.50
N LEU A 29 -3.37 3.42 -10.44
CA LEU A 29 -3.92 2.79 -11.65
C LEU A 29 -4.67 3.80 -12.55
N LEU A 30 -5.50 4.66 -11.94
CA LEU A 30 -6.27 5.67 -12.66
C LEU A 30 -5.37 6.77 -13.24
N THR A 31 -4.57 7.41 -12.39
CA THR A 31 -3.82 8.62 -12.73
C THR A 31 -2.48 8.30 -13.39
N GLY A 32 -1.93 7.10 -13.18
CA GLY A 32 -0.69 6.67 -13.80
C GLY A 32 0.54 7.45 -13.30
N SER A 33 1.41 7.88 -14.23
CA SER A 33 2.64 8.63 -13.87
C SER A 33 2.35 9.97 -13.21
N LEU A 34 1.19 10.59 -13.45
CA LEU A 34 0.82 11.90 -12.88
C LEU A 34 0.79 11.96 -11.35
N VAL A 35 0.66 10.82 -10.65
CA VAL A 35 0.77 10.76 -9.17
C VAL A 35 2.21 10.56 -8.71
N LEU A 36 3.07 10.00 -9.57
CA LEU A 36 4.51 9.84 -9.34
C LEU A 36 5.30 11.09 -9.77
N ASP A 37 4.80 11.82 -10.78
CA ASP A 37 5.40 13.02 -11.37
C ASP A 37 5.53 14.20 -10.40
N PRO A 38 4.64 14.47 -9.41
CA PRO A 38 4.92 15.53 -8.43
C PRO A 38 6.09 15.21 -7.50
N CYS A 39 6.49 13.94 -7.36
CA CYS A 39 7.77 13.58 -6.72
C CYS A 39 8.98 13.82 -7.65
N GLU A 40 8.80 13.70 -8.98
CA GLU A 40 9.87 13.99 -9.95
C GLU A 40 10.00 15.50 -10.28
N ASN A 41 8.89 16.23 -10.39
CA ASN A 41 8.85 17.67 -10.69
C ASN A 41 9.11 18.57 -9.48
N GLY A 42 9.14 18.03 -8.27
CA GLY A 42 9.58 18.76 -7.08
C GLY A 42 11.10 18.85 -6.96
N ILE A 43 11.85 17.76 -7.18
CA ILE A 43 13.32 17.73 -6.92
C ILE A 43 14.05 16.65 -7.75
N HIS A 44 13.66 16.27 -8.96
CA HIS A 44 14.43 15.28 -9.74
C HIS A 44 14.63 15.68 -11.20
N LYS A 45 15.40 16.77 -11.39
CA LYS A 45 16.26 16.88 -12.57
C LYS A 45 17.43 15.92 -12.40
N GLU A 46 17.62 15.08 -13.41
CA GLU A 46 18.74 14.17 -13.60
C GLU A 46 20.06 14.87 -13.23
N GLY A 47 20.71 14.44 -12.13
CA GLY A 47 22.05 14.90 -11.78
C GLY A 47 22.38 15.01 -10.29
N SER A 48 21.40 14.97 -9.38
CA SER A 48 21.69 15.09 -7.95
C SER A 48 21.84 13.72 -7.29
N LYS A 49 22.97 13.52 -6.59
CA LYS A 49 23.30 12.34 -5.80
C LYS A 49 22.10 11.88 -4.95
N ARG A 50 21.73 10.60 -5.05
CA ARG A 50 20.76 9.90 -4.17
C ARG A 50 20.97 10.30 -2.70
N THR A 51 20.18 11.23 -2.19
CA THR A 51 20.19 11.65 -0.78
C THR A 51 19.27 10.76 0.04
N GLY A 52 19.67 10.40 1.26
CA GLY A 52 18.94 9.46 2.14
C GLY A 52 17.48 9.78 2.42
N LEU A 53 17.03 11.02 2.18
CA LEU A 53 15.62 11.44 2.25
C LEU A 53 14.71 10.71 1.26
N GLU A 54 15.21 10.37 0.06
CA GLU A 54 14.43 9.57 -0.89
C GLU A 54 14.19 8.16 -0.37
N HIS A 55 15.18 7.55 0.29
CA HIS A 55 15.01 6.23 0.89
C HIS A 55 13.97 6.25 2.01
N VAL A 56 13.94 7.31 2.82
CA VAL A 56 12.91 7.46 3.85
C VAL A 56 11.54 7.64 3.22
N PHE A 57 11.39 8.47 2.19
CA PHE A 57 10.11 8.61 1.47
C PHE A 57 9.68 7.32 0.75
N LEU A 58 10.63 6.53 0.26
CA LEU A 58 10.35 5.24 -0.39
C LEU A 58 10.01 4.18 0.65
N ILE A 59 10.67 4.16 1.81
CA ILE A 59 10.35 3.26 2.94
C ILE A 59 9.00 3.64 3.54
N VAL A 60 8.78 4.91 3.87
CA VAL A 60 7.51 5.44 4.37
C VAL A 60 6.41 5.26 3.32
N GLY A 61 6.73 5.46 2.04
CA GLY A 61 5.88 5.17 0.90
C GLY A 61 5.50 3.69 0.81
N VAL A 62 6.46 2.79 0.93
CA VAL A 62 6.23 1.34 0.89
C VAL A 62 5.48 0.85 2.14
N THR A 63 5.71 1.49 3.29
CA THR A 63 5.11 1.09 4.58
C THR A 63 3.69 1.64 4.73
N LEU A 64 3.42 2.87 4.28
CA LEU A 64 2.11 3.53 4.38
C LEU A 64 1.24 3.33 3.14
N PHE A 65 1.85 3.41 1.95
CA PHE A 65 1.15 3.39 0.67
C PHE A 65 1.35 2.07 -0.12
N GLY A 66 2.16 1.16 0.40
CA GLY A 66 2.37 -0.19 -0.14
C GLY A 66 3.41 -0.28 -1.26
N ILE A 67 3.57 -1.48 -1.82
CA ILE A 67 4.56 -1.80 -2.87
C ILE A 67 4.16 -1.23 -4.26
N GLY A 68 2.96 -0.65 -4.38
CA GLY A 68 2.41 -0.12 -5.64
C GLY A 68 3.34 0.81 -6.44
N PRO A 69 3.90 1.88 -5.86
CA PRO A 69 4.82 2.79 -6.56
C PRO A 69 6.05 2.08 -7.13
N TYR A 70 6.60 1.11 -6.39
CA TYR A 70 7.79 0.37 -6.79
C TYR A 70 7.52 -0.55 -8.00
N ILE A 71 6.40 -1.28 -7.97
CA ILE A 71 5.99 -2.14 -9.08
C ILE A 71 5.64 -1.31 -10.31
N TYR A 72 4.95 -0.17 -10.13
CA TYR A 72 4.63 0.73 -11.24
C TYR A 72 5.89 1.29 -11.91
N ARG A 73 6.91 1.66 -11.13
CA ARG A 73 8.22 2.11 -11.65
C ARG A 73 8.95 0.99 -12.42
N LYS A 74 8.87 -0.26 -11.97
CA LYS A 74 9.44 -1.40 -12.70
C LYS A 74 8.75 -1.64 -14.04
N LEU A 75 7.47 -1.30 -14.15
CA LEU A 75 6.67 -1.43 -15.36
C LEU A 75 6.88 -0.29 -16.37
N ASN A 76 7.71 0.72 -16.08
CA ASN A 76 7.92 1.86 -16.96
C ASN A 76 8.65 1.51 -18.28
N GLN A 77 9.22 0.30 -18.38
CA GLN A 77 9.82 -0.24 -19.61
C GLN A 77 8.79 -0.78 -20.61
N HIS A 78 7.51 -0.89 -20.21
CA HIS A 78 6.44 -1.44 -21.03
C HIS A 78 5.57 -0.33 -21.61
N SER A 79 4.81 -0.63 -22.68
CA SER A 79 3.83 0.30 -23.23
C SER A 79 2.77 0.67 -22.19
N TRP A 80 2.20 1.88 -22.30
CA TRP A 80 1.26 2.41 -21.33
C TRP A 80 0.06 1.47 -21.06
N LEU A 81 -0.47 0.81 -22.09
CA LEU A 81 -1.55 -0.16 -21.98
C LEU A 81 -1.13 -1.41 -21.20
N ILE A 82 0.02 -1.99 -21.53
CA ILE A 82 0.54 -3.19 -20.86
C ILE A 82 0.84 -2.89 -19.38
N LYS A 83 1.41 -1.71 -19.10
CA LYS A 83 1.65 -1.23 -17.73
C LYS A 83 0.35 -1.18 -16.93
N LYS A 84 -0.71 -0.58 -17.48
CA LYS A 84 -2.02 -0.50 -16.80
C LYS A 84 -2.62 -1.88 -16.54
N LEU A 85 -2.52 -2.79 -17.50
CA LEU A 85 -3.11 -4.14 -17.40
C LEU A 85 -2.39 -4.99 -16.33
N ILE A 86 -1.06 -4.96 -16.30
CA ILE A 86 -0.26 -5.64 -15.26
C ILE A 86 -0.52 -5.00 -13.89
N PHE A 87 -0.61 -3.67 -13.83
CA PHE A 87 -0.89 -2.98 -12.57
C PHE A 87 -2.32 -3.23 -12.07
N MET A 88 -3.27 -3.48 -12.97
CA MET A 88 -4.63 -3.90 -12.63
C MET A 88 -4.63 -5.27 -11.95
N LEU A 89 -3.92 -6.24 -12.54
CA LEU A 89 -3.72 -7.56 -11.94
C LEU A 89 -3.06 -7.44 -10.55
N PHE A 90 -2.08 -6.54 -10.42
CA PHE A 90 -1.45 -6.25 -9.13
C PHE A 90 -2.44 -5.68 -8.11
N CYS A 91 -3.29 -4.72 -8.49
CA CYS A 91 -4.31 -4.15 -7.60
C CYS A 91 -5.29 -5.22 -7.12
N ILE A 92 -5.72 -6.13 -8.00
CA ILE A 92 -6.58 -7.26 -7.65
C ILE A 92 -5.87 -8.18 -6.64
N GLY A 93 -4.60 -8.51 -6.89
CA GLY A 93 -3.79 -9.30 -5.97
C GLY A 93 -3.61 -8.64 -4.60
N LEU A 94 -3.41 -7.32 -4.57
CA LEU A 94 -3.26 -6.54 -3.33
C LEU A 94 -4.57 -6.46 -2.54
N PHE A 95 -5.71 -6.37 -3.23
CA PHE A 95 -7.03 -6.42 -2.62
C PHE A 95 -7.31 -7.78 -1.97
N ILE A 96 -7.08 -8.87 -2.71
CA ILE A 96 -7.23 -10.23 -2.18
C ILE A 96 -6.26 -10.45 -1.01
N GLY A 97 -5.00 -10.03 -1.15
CA GLY A 97 -4.00 -10.12 -0.09
C GLY A 97 -4.40 -9.36 1.17
N SER A 98 -5.02 -8.19 1.01
CA SER A 98 -5.53 -7.39 2.13
C SER A 98 -6.64 -8.11 2.90
N ILE A 99 -7.57 -8.77 2.19
CA ILE A 99 -8.64 -9.56 2.82
C ILE A 99 -8.05 -10.73 3.62
N ILE A 100 -7.11 -11.46 3.02
CA ILE A 100 -6.45 -12.60 3.68
C ILE A 100 -5.69 -12.12 4.93
N LEU A 101 -4.95 -11.04 4.82
CA LEU A 101 -4.16 -10.49 5.92
C LEU A 101 -5.04 -10.00 7.07
N PHE A 102 -6.15 -9.33 6.75
CA PHE A 102 -7.17 -8.95 7.74
C PHE A 102 -7.72 -10.19 8.48
N ALA A 103 -8.09 -11.22 7.72
CA ALA A 103 -8.63 -12.46 8.28
C ALA A 103 -7.63 -13.17 9.20
N ILE A 104 -6.34 -13.23 8.82
CA ILE A 104 -5.28 -13.82 9.65
C ILE A 104 -5.14 -13.04 10.95
N ILE A 105 -4.97 -11.71 10.90
CA ILE A 105 -4.76 -10.89 12.10
C ILE A 105 -5.95 -11.01 13.05
N MET A 106 -7.18 -10.85 12.55
CA MET A 106 -8.37 -10.95 13.39
C MET A 106 -8.55 -12.35 13.98
N SER A 107 -8.23 -13.40 13.22
CA SER A 107 -8.29 -14.78 13.72
C SER A 107 -7.24 -15.03 14.80
N SER A 108 -6.01 -14.56 14.61
CA SER A 108 -4.94 -14.68 15.60
C SER A 108 -5.27 -13.94 16.89
N VAL A 109 -5.79 -12.71 16.82
CA VAL A 109 -6.16 -11.93 18.01
C VAL A 109 -7.32 -12.59 18.75
N LYS A 110 -8.35 -13.05 18.04
CA LYS A 110 -9.46 -13.81 18.65
C LYS A 110 -8.98 -15.09 19.30
N TYR A 111 -8.09 -15.84 18.66
CA TYR A 111 -7.51 -17.06 19.23
C TYR A 111 -6.76 -16.79 20.53
N VAL A 112 -5.91 -15.76 20.56
CA VAL A 112 -5.20 -15.36 21.79
C VAL A 112 -6.19 -14.98 22.89
N LEU A 113 -7.22 -14.20 22.58
CA LEU A 113 -8.23 -13.84 23.58
C LEU A 113 -8.99 -15.06 24.13
N THR A 114 -9.29 -16.06 23.31
CA THR A 114 -9.95 -17.30 23.77
C THR A 114 -9.04 -18.15 24.65
N VAL A 115 -7.72 -18.17 24.39
CA VAL A 115 -6.77 -18.99 25.15
C VAL A 115 -6.41 -18.37 26.50
N PHE A 116 -6.42 -17.04 26.60
CA PHE A 116 -6.00 -16.30 27.81
C PHE A 116 -7.17 -15.68 28.61
N SER A 117 -8.42 -15.94 28.21
CA SER A 117 -9.63 -15.62 28.97
C SER A 117 -10.06 -16.80 29.85
#